data_AF-A0A5C1MHS3-F1
#
_entry.id   AF-A0A5C1MHS3-F1
#
_cell.length_a   1.000
_cell.length_b   1.000
_cell.length_c   1.000
_cell.angle_alpha   90.00
_cell.angle_beta   90.00
_cell.angle_gamma   90.00
#
_symmetry.space_group_name_H-M   'P 1'
#
loop_
_entity.id
_entity.type
_entity.pdbx_description
1 polymer ?
#
loop_
_entity_poly.entity_id
_entity_poly.type
_entity_poly.pdbx_seq_one_letter_code
_entity_poly.pdbx_strand_id
1 'polypeptide(L)'
;MVREGHVLAVFNSSHRVMKAEGILKALGLTILLVPAPRQLQTDCGLALRFGADATEQVMQVLRQEKLLPAFASEFRGGRFVTVYECEAGIINHGTRGVGA
;
A
#
# COMPACT_ATOMS: atom_id res chain seq x y z
N MET A 1 -14.73 -8.67 3.35
CA MET A 1 -13.75 -9.77 3.35
C MET A 1 -12.54 -9.39 2.51
N VAL A 2 -11.32 -9.53 3.04
CA VAL A 2 -10.09 -9.62 2.26
C VAL A 2 -9.98 -11.09 1.83
N ARG A 3 -9.88 -11.37 0.53
CA ARG A 3 -9.70 -12.73 0.02
C ARG A 3 -8.22 -13.00 -0.16
N GLU A 4 -7.83 -14.27 -0.22
CA GLU A 4 -6.46 -14.64 -0.60
C GLU A 4 -6.12 -14.06 -1.98
N GLY A 5 -4.87 -13.62 -2.14
CA GLY A 5 -4.41 -12.95 -3.34
C GLY A 5 -4.75 -11.45 -3.41
N HIS A 6 -5.14 -10.83 -2.30
CA HIS A 6 -5.26 -9.36 -2.25
C HIS A 6 -3.94 -8.73 -1.81
N VAL A 7 -3.57 -7.63 -2.45
CA VAL A 7 -2.39 -6.84 -2.10
C VAL A 7 -2.82 -5.51 -1.48
N LEU A 8 -2.11 -5.11 -0.44
CA LEU A 8 -2.23 -3.83 0.24
C LEU A 8 -0.94 -3.04 0.04
N ALA A 9 -1.02 -1.96 -0.72
CA ALA A 9 0.08 -1.02 -0.88
C ALA A 9 -0.11 0.16 0.09
N VAL A 10 0.78 0.30 1.06
CA VAL A 10 0.71 1.34 2.09
C VAL A 10 1.54 2.55 1.69
N PHE A 11 1.00 3.75 1.91
CA PHE A 11 1.61 5.02 1.55
C PHE A 11 1.90 5.86 2.80
N ASN A 12 3.07 6.48 2.81
CA ASN A 12 3.47 7.44 3.84
C ASN A 12 3.05 8.89 3.52
N SER A 13 2.18 9.10 2.53
CA SER A 13 1.73 10.42 2.11
C SER A 13 0.35 10.36 1.48
N SER A 14 -0.60 11.13 2.01
CA SER A 14 -1.98 11.24 1.51
C SER A 14 -2.04 11.81 0.09
N HIS A 15 -1.17 12.77 -0.24
CA HIS A 15 -1.12 13.37 -1.59
C HIS A 15 -0.74 12.35 -2.68
N ARG A 16 0.17 11.42 -2.34
CA ARG A 16 0.62 10.36 -3.27
C ARG A 16 -0.49 9.35 -3.52
N VAL A 17 -1.19 8.92 -2.46
CA VAL A 17 -2.23 7.90 -2.60
C VAL A 17 -3.43 8.41 -3.39
N MET A 18 -3.82 9.69 -3.22
CA MET A 18 -4.91 10.28 -4.01
C MET A 18 -4.57 10.33 -5.50
N LYS A 19 -3.33 10.73 -5.84
CA LYS A 19 -2.90 10.77 -7.24
C LYS A 19 -2.81 9.36 -7.83
N ALA A 20 -2.23 8.43 -7.09
CA ALA A 20 -2.15 7.01 -7.46
C ALA A 20 -3.55 6.44 -7.71
N GLU A 21 -4.48 6.64 -6.78
CA GLU A 21 -5.85 6.17 -6.91
C GLU A 21 -6.53 6.74 -8.16
N GLY A 22 -6.42 8.04 -8.40
CA GLY A 22 -7.00 8.68 -9.57
C GLY A 22 -6.51 8.08 -10.89
N ILE A 23 -5.20 7.88 -11.02
CA ILE A 23 -4.58 7.33 -12.23
C ILE A 23 -5.00 5.87 -12.43
N LEU A 24 -4.96 5.06 -11.38
CA LEU A 24 -5.32 3.65 -11.45
C LEU A 24 -6.81 3.46 -11.76
N LYS A 25 -7.69 4.29 -11.17
CA LYS A 25 -9.12 4.31 -11.53
C LYS A 25 -9.34 4.75 -12.98
N ALA A 26 -8.58 5.74 -13.47
CA ALA A 26 -8.66 6.18 -14.86
C ALA A 26 -8.25 5.09 -15.86
N LEU A 27 -7.36 4.19 -15.46
CA LEU A 27 -6.96 3.01 -16.24
C LEU A 27 -7.99 1.86 -16.18
N GLY A 28 -9.09 2.00 -15.43
CA GLY A 28 -10.09 0.96 -15.26
C GLY A 28 -9.70 -0.14 -14.28
N LEU A 29 -8.67 0.08 -13.44
CA LEU A 29 -8.23 -0.90 -12.46
C LEU A 29 -9.15 -0.92 -11.23
N THR A 30 -9.46 -2.12 -10.74
CA THR A 30 -10.27 -2.31 -9.53
C THR A 30 -9.40 -2.16 -8.28
N ILE A 31 -9.14 -0.90 -7.91
CA ILE A 31 -8.40 -0.50 -6.71
C ILE A 31 -9.33 0.18 -5.71
N LEU A 32 -9.13 -0.09 -4.42
CA LEU A 32 -9.90 0.49 -3.33
C LEU A 32 -8.97 1.17 -2.33
N LEU A 33 -9.14 2.48 -2.13
CA LEU A 33 -8.45 3.20 -1.08
C LEU A 33 -9.10 2.85 0.27
N VAL A 34 -8.29 2.33 1.19
CA VAL A 34 -8.70 1.94 2.53
C VAL A 34 -7.74 2.52 3.57
N PRO A 35 -8.22 2.87 4.77
CA PRO A 35 -7.32 3.19 5.87
C PRO A 35 -6.48 1.96 6.20
N ALA A 36 -5.17 2.15 6.35
CA ALA A 36 -4.24 1.09 6.69
C ALA A 36 -4.63 0.50 8.06
N PRO A 37 -4.73 -0.84 8.19
CA PRO A 37 -5.06 -1.47 9.46
C PRO A 37 -4.00 -1.17 10.51
N ARG A 38 -4.39 -1.20 11.79
CA ARG A 38 -3.54 -0.82 12.94
C ARG A 38 -2.18 -1.54 12.96
N GLN A 39 -2.12 -2.76 12.43
CA GLN A 39 -0.91 -3.58 12.28
C GLN A 39 0.07 -3.09 11.19
N LEU A 40 -0.40 -2.29 10.23
CA LEU A 40 0.39 -1.72 9.12
C LEU A 40 0.50 -0.19 9.23
N GLN A 41 0.25 0.38 10.42
CA GLN A 41 0.17 1.84 10.59
C GLN A 41 1.54 2.51 10.51
N THR A 42 1.75 3.21 9.40
CA THR A 42 2.70 4.33 9.24
C THR A 42 1.97 5.66 9.51
N ASP A 43 2.69 6.75 9.84
CA ASP A 43 2.14 8.07 10.21
C ASP A 43 1.06 8.65 9.28
N CYS A 44 1.00 8.26 8.00
CA CYS A 44 -0.05 8.69 7.06
C CYS A 44 -1.19 7.67 6.82
N GLY A 45 -1.09 6.45 7.34
CA GLY A 45 -2.23 5.55 7.56
C GLY A 45 -3.13 5.19 6.37
N LEU A 46 -2.67 5.32 5.11
CA LEU A 46 -3.49 5.03 3.93
C LEU A 46 -2.91 3.90 3.08
N ALA A 47 -3.79 3.03 2.59
CA ALA A 47 -3.42 1.90 1.75
C ALA A 47 -4.34 1.77 0.53
N LEU A 48 -3.77 1.31 -0.58
CA LEU A 48 -4.54 0.85 -1.73
C LEU A 48 -4.66 -0.66 -1.66
N ARG A 49 -5.90 -1.15 -1.68
CA ARG A 49 -6.22 -2.57 -1.78
C ARG A 49 -6.56 -2.91 -3.23
N PHE A 50 -5.91 -3.92 -3.78
CA PHE A 50 -6.21 -4.45 -5.12
C PHE A 50 -5.97 -5.96 -5.16
N GLY A 51 -6.43 -6.60 -6.24
CA GLY A 51 -6.15 -8.02 -6.48
C GLY A 51 -4.73 -8.23 -6.99
N ALA A 52 -4.18 -9.43 -6.77
CA ALA A 52 -2.86 -9.83 -7.22
C ALA A 52 -2.69 -9.58 -8.73
N ASP A 53 -3.72 -9.83 -9.54
CA ASP A 53 -3.74 -9.59 -10.99
C ASP A 53 -3.45 -8.13 -11.38
N ALA A 54 -3.91 -7.19 -10.56
CA ALA A 54 -3.68 -5.77 -10.80
C ALA A 54 -2.31 -5.30 -10.24
N THR A 55 -1.63 -6.10 -9.43
CA THR A 55 -0.37 -5.70 -8.76
C THR A 55 0.70 -5.30 -9.74
N GLU A 56 0.91 -6.09 -10.80
CA GLU A 56 1.91 -5.75 -11.82
C GLU A 56 1.57 -4.42 -12.48
N GLN A 57 0.35 -4.26 -12.99
CA GLN A 57 -0.07 -3.01 -13.64
C GLN A 57 0.01 -1.82 -12.69
N VAL A 58 -0.46 -1.96 -11.46
CA VAL A 58 -0.40 -0.93 -10.42
C VAL A 58 1.04 -0.53 -10.17
N MET A 59 1.92 -1.49 -9.86
CA MET A 59 3.34 -1.23 -9.60
C MET A 59 4.03 -0.55 -10.79
N GLN A 60 3.70 -0.96 -12.01
CA GLN A 60 4.30 -0.42 -13.23
C GLN A 60 3.90 1.04 -13.48
N VAL A 61 2.61 1.37 -13.29
CA VAL A 61 2.06 2.73 -13.39
C VAL A 61 2.63 3.62 -12.28
N LEU A 62 2.62 3.13 -11.03
CA LEU A 62 3.16 3.87 -9.89
C LEU A 62 4.65 4.15 -10.04
N ARG A 63 5.43 3.21 -10.62
CA ARG A 63 6.84 3.41 -10.93
C ARG A 63 7.06 4.52 -11.95
N GLN A 64 6.28 4.54 -13.03
CA GLN A 64 6.38 5.58 -14.06
C GLN A 64 6.05 6.97 -13.50
N GLU A 65 5.03 7.05 -12.65
CA GLU A 65 4.59 8.31 -12.04
C GLU A 65 5.41 8.72 -10.79
N LYS A 66 6.38 7.91 -10.36
CA LYS A 66 7.14 8.07 -9.11
C LYS A 66 6.24 8.12 -7.87
N LEU A 67 5.12 7.40 -7.91
CA LEU A 67 4.13 7.26 -6.84
C LEU A 67 4.24 5.87 -6.19
N LEU A 68 5.44 5.34 -6.04
CA LEU A 68 5.63 4.03 -5.42
C LEU A 68 5.14 4.04 -3.95
N PRO A 69 4.50 2.96 -3.51
CA PRO A 69 4.11 2.82 -2.10
C PRO A 69 5.33 2.69 -1.22
N ALA A 70 5.18 3.02 0.07
CA ALA A 70 6.23 2.83 1.07
C ALA A 70 6.53 1.33 1.25
N PHE A 71 5.49 0.50 1.31
CA PHE A 71 5.62 -0.96 1.24
C PHE A 71 4.33 -1.56 0.68
N ALA A 72 4.43 -2.78 0.15
CA ALA A 72 3.29 -3.56 -0.28
C ALA A 72 3.31 -4.95 0.35
N SER A 73 2.17 -5.37 0.87
CA SER A 73 1.99 -6.68 1.48
C SER A 73 0.85 -7.44 0.81
N GLU A 74 1.10 -8.69 0.47
CA GLU A 74 0.13 -9.61 -0.10
C GLU A 74 -0.50 -10.47 1.00
N PHE A 75 -1.81 -10.66 0.96
CA PHE A 75 -2.52 -11.57 1.86
C PHE A 75 -2.49 -12.99 1.30
N ARG A 76 -1.71 -13.87 1.95
CA ARG A 76 -1.49 -15.26 1.56
C ARG A 76 -1.65 -16.18 2.78
N GLY A 77 -2.55 -17.17 2.71
CA GLY A 77 -2.72 -18.18 3.77
C GLY A 77 -3.04 -17.60 5.15
N GLY A 78 -3.80 -16.50 5.23
CA GLY A 78 -4.18 -15.86 6.49
C GLY A 78 -3.15 -14.87 7.06
N ARG A 79 -2.06 -14.60 6.35
CA ARG A 79 -1.01 -13.66 6.77
C ARG A 79 -0.71 -12.63 5.70
N PHE A 80 -0.26 -11.46 6.12
CA PHE A 80 0.32 -10.45 5.23
C PHE A 80 1.81 -10.74 5.04
N VAL A 81 2.23 -10.92 3.80
CA VAL A 81 3.63 -11.13 3.41
C VAL A 81 4.09 -9.90 2.64
N THR A 82 5.10 -9.20 3.13
CA THR A 82 5.68 -8.04 2.44
C THR A 82 6.35 -8.51 1.16
N VAL A 83 5.85 -8.04 0.02
CA VAL A 83 6.37 -8.36 -1.32
C VAL A 83 7.21 -7.22 -1.88
N TYR A 84 7.07 -6.01 -1.32
CA TYR A 84 7.84 -4.84 -1.71
C TYR A 84 8.01 -3.90 -0.53
N GLU A 85 9.21 -3.39 -0.32
CA GLU A 85 9.50 -2.34 0.66
C GLU A 85 10.35 -1.29 -0.05
N CYS A 86 9.80 -0.09 -0.18
CA CYS A 86 10.53 1.06 -0.64
C CYS A 86 11.18 1.68 0.59
N GLU A 87 12.50 1.57 0.67
CA GLU A 87 13.32 2.25 1.68
C GLU A 87 13.32 3.78 1.41
N ALA A 88 12.14 4.40 1.51
CA ALA A 88 11.98 5.84 1.47
C ALA A 88 12.38 6.38 2.84
N GLY A 89 13.70 6.49 3.00
CA GLY A 89 14.48 7.09 4.08
C GLY A 89 13.74 7.56 5.32
N ILE A 90 14.10 6.97 6.47
CA ILE A 90 14.33 7.65 7.75
C ILE A 90 13.60 8.99 7.88
N ILE A 91 12.29 8.93 8.12
CA ILE A 91 11.62 10.02 8.81
C ILE A 91 11.43 9.58 10.26
N ASN A 92 12.25 10.17 11.11
CA ASN A 92 12.07 10.17 12.56
C ASN A 92 10.63 10.55 12.88
N HIS A 93 9.81 9.59 13.33
CA HIS A 93 8.70 9.90 14.23
C HIS A 93 8.57 8.77 15.25
N GLY A 94 8.62 9.17 16.51
CA GLY A 94 9.04 8.34 17.62
C GLY A 94 8.12 7.17 17.99
N THR A 95 8.73 6.24 18.71
CA THR A 95 8.12 5.41 19.75
C THR A 95 6.68 4.97 19.49
N ARG A 96 6.53 3.82 18.82
CA ARG A 96 5.40 2.93 19.12
C ARG A 96 5.92 1.75 19.90
N GLY A 97 5.81 1.91 21.23
CA GLY A 97 6.06 0.86 22.19
C GLY A 97 5.23 -0.37 21.85
N VAL A 98 5.94 -1.48 21.67
CA VAL A 98 5.37 -2.79 21.92
C VAL A 98 5.33 -2.95 23.43
N GLY A 99 4.13 -2.78 23.98
CA GLY A 99 3.87 -3.16 25.37
C GLY A 99 4.04 -4.67 25.51
N ALA A 100 4.92 -5.07 26.42
CA ALA A 100 4.85 -6.29 27.19
C ALA A 100 5.56 -6.02 28.51
#